data_AF-A0A969JYM6-F1
#
_entry.id   AF-A0A969JYM6-F1
#
_cell.length_a   1.000
_cell.length_b   1.000
_cell.length_c   1.000
_cell.angle_alpha   90.00
_cell.angle_beta   90.00
_cell.angle_gamma   90.00
#
_symmetry.space_group_name_H-M   'P 1'
#
loop_
_entity.id
_entity.type
_entity.pdbx_description
1 polymer ?
#
loop_
_entity_poly.entity_id
_entity_poly.type
_entity_poly.pdbx_seq_one_letter_code
_entity_poly.pdbx_strand_id
1 'polypeptide(L)'
;MAVGAITTPDQVNTLLLQGRADLIALARPHLSNPYFTLQAAAHYHYRPQHWPNQYLSGKSQAYREAEKSHMKWLEERQQLKPASHQVISEQ
;
A
#
# COMPACT_ATOMS: atom_id res chain seq x y z
N MET A 1 13.74 -10.42 12.54
CA MET A 1 13.60 -10.67 11.08
C MET A 1 12.34 -11.50 10.85
N ALA A 2 11.51 -11.15 9.86
CA ALA A 2 10.31 -11.91 9.49
C ALA A 2 10.37 -12.41 8.04
N VAL A 3 9.83 -13.61 7.80
CA VAL A 3 9.78 -14.26 6.48
C VAL A 3 8.59 -15.22 6.41
N GLY A 4 8.04 -15.43 5.21
CA GLY A 4 6.99 -16.42 4.95
C GLY A 4 5.58 -15.83 5.06
N ALA A 5 4.71 -16.24 4.13
CA ALA A 5 3.30 -15.82 4.03
C ALA A 5 3.02 -14.30 3.97
N ILE A 6 4.04 -13.46 3.74
CA ILE A 6 3.90 -12.02 3.52
C ILE A 6 3.75 -11.78 2.02
N THR A 7 2.63 -11.19 1.60
CA THR A 7 2.29 -11.01 0.18
C THR A 7 1.87 -9.59 -0.18
N THR A 8 1.57 -8.73 0.80
CA THR A 8 1.14 -7.35 0.55
C THR A 8 2.07 -6.33 1.20
N PRO A 9 2.21 -5.13 0.61
CA PRO A 9 2.98 -4.04 1.22
C PRO A 9 2.42 -3.60 2.59
N ASP A 10 1.11 -3.74 2.80
CA ASP A 10 0.45 -3.39 4.06
C ASP A 10 0.84 -4.33 5.21
N GLN A 11 0.97 -5.63 4.94
CA GLN A 11 1.49 -6.59 5.90
C GLN A 11 2.93 -6.27 6.30
N VAL A 12 3.77 -5.83 5.34
CA VAL A 12 5.15 -5.40 5.61
C VAL A 12 5.14 -4.23 6.60
N ASN A 13 4.39 -3.16 6.30
CA ASN A 13 4.31 -2.00 7.17
C ASN A 13 3.73 -2.33 8.55
N THR A 14 2.70 -3.16 8.62
CA THR A 14 2.08 -3.57 9.88
C THR A 14 3.06 -4.30 10.79
N LEU A 15 3.84 -5.24 10.25
CA LEU A 15 4.84 -5.99 11.03
C LEU A 15 5.97 -5.10 11.54
N LEU A 16 6.42 -4.13 10.74
CA LEU A 16 7.40 -3.12 11.14
C LEU A 16 6.85 -2.21 12.25
N LEU A 17 5.64 -1.66 12.06
CA LEU A 17 4.99 -0.76 13.04
C LEU A 17 4.71 -1.44 14.37
N GLN A 18 4.41 -2.75 14.35
CA GLN A 18 4.23 -3.55 15.56
C GLN A 18 5.56 -3.90 16.26
N GLY A 19 6.71 -3.56 15.68
CA GLY A 19 8.03 -3.92 16.23
C GLY A 19 8.31 -5.42 16.20
N ARG A 20 7.61 -6.21 15.36
CA ARG A 20 7.80 -7.67 15.29
C ARG A 20 9.07 -8.07 14.53
N ALA A 21 9.56 -7.19 13.67
CA ALA A 21 10.82 -7.37 12.96
C ALA A 21 11.36 -6.03 12.48
N ASP A 22 12.69 -5.91 12.41
CA ASP A 22 13.37 -4.77 11.78
C ASP A 22 13.68 -5.00 10.29
N LEU A 23 13.57 -6.25 9.83
CA LEU A 23 13.82 -6.67 8.46
C LEU A 23 12.78 -7.70 8.03
N ILE A 24 12.25 -7.53 6.82
CA ILE A 24 11.25 -8.40 6.21
C ILE A 24 11.76 -8.93 4.87
N ALA A 25 11.83 -10.25 4.74
CA ALA A 25 12.26 -10.92 3.50
C ALA A 25 11.06 -11.37 2.67
N LEU A 26 11.10 -11.06 1.36
CA LEU A 26 10.08 -11.43 0.39
C LEU A 26 10.63 -12.49 -0.58
N ALA A 27 9.85 -13.53 -0.84
CA ALA A 27 10.22 -14.63 -1.75
C ALA A 27 9.20 -14.79 -2.87
N ARG A 28 8.18 -15.64 -2.67
CA ARG A 28 7.10 -15.91 -3.65
C ARG A 28 6.48 -14.65 -4.29
N PRO A 29 6.23 -13.54 -3.56
CA PRO A 29 5.71 -12.31 -4.18
C PRO A 29 6.60 -11.75 -5.29
N HIS A 30 7.92 -11.88 -5.17
CA HIS A 30 8.85 -11.43 -6.23
C HIS A 30 8.88 -12.38 -7.43
N LEU A 31 8.54 -13.66 -7.25
CA LEU A 31 8.44 -14.61 -8.36
C LEU A 31 7.20 -14.34 -9.23
N SER A 32 6.07 -14.00 -8.61
CA SER A 32 4.87 -13.62 -9.35
C SER A 32 4.91 -12.19 -9.87
N ASN A 33 5.55 -11.28 -9.14
CA ASN A 33 5.67 -9.87 -9.49
C ASN A 33 7.05 -9.32 -9.09
N PRO A 34 8.04 -9.33 -10.01
CA PRO A 34 9.38 -8.84 -9.70
C PRO A 34 9.41 -7.34 -9.35
N TYR A 35 8.43 -6.57 -9.82
CA TYR A 35 8.31 -5.13 -9.57
C TYR A 35 7.49 -4.78 -8.31
N PHE A 36 7.24 -5.75 -7.43
CA PHE A 36 6.52 -5.56 -6.17
C PHE A 36 6.95 -4.29 -5.41
N THR A 37 8.26 -4.07 -5.26
CA THR A 37 8.79 -2.92 -4.52
C THR A 37 8.52 -1.58 -5.22
N LEU A 38 8.56 -1.54 -6.56
CA LEU A 38 8.25 -0.32 -7.31
C LEU A 38 6.77 0.04 -7.19
N GLN A 39 5.89 -0.96 -7.25
CA GLN A 39 4.44 -0.78 -7.08
C GLN A 39 4.10 -0.37 -5.64
N ALA A 40 4.76 -0.98 -4.64
CA ALA A 40 4.61 -0.61 -3.23
C ALA A 40 5.04 0.85 -2.99
N ALA A 41 6.17 1.27 -3.58
CA ALA A 41 6.64 2.65 -3.50
C ALA A 41 5.66 3.63 -4.18
N ALA A 42 5.05 3.25 -5.30
CA ALA A 42 4.02 4.04 -5.96
C ALA A 42 2.76 4.18 -5.09
N HIS A 43 2.27 3.07 -4.53
CA HIS A 43 1.10 2.99 -3.66
C HIS A 43 1.23 3.88 -2.41
N TYR A 44 2.39 3.86 -1.75
CA TYR A 44 2.66 4.71 -0.58
C TYR A 44 3.27 6.07 -0.95
N HIS A 45 3.29 6.42 -2.23
CA HIS A 45 3.83 7.68 -2.72
C HIS A 45 5.30 7.96 -2.33
N TYR A 46 6.08 6.92 -2.01
CA TYR A 46 7.48 7.02 -1.65
C TYR A 46 8.35 7.30 -2.89
N ARG A 47 8.72 8.57 -3.09
CA ARG A 47 9.46 9.08 -4.26
C ARG A 47 10.96 8.69 -4.33
N PRO A 48 11.70 8.54 -3.21
CA PRO A 48 13.13 8.23 -3.23
C PRO A 48 13.49 6.84 -3.76
N GLN A 49 12.52 5.95 -4.00
CA GLN A 49 12.78 4.63 -4.58
C GLN A 49 13.52 4.76 -5.91
N HIS A 50 14.59 3.96 -6.06
CA HIS A 50 15.33 3.84 -7.32
C HIS A 50 14.47 3.13 -8.37
N TRP A 51 14.47 3.69 -9.58
CA TRP A 51 13.86 3.11 -10.78
C TRP A 51 14.95 3.00 -11.86
N PRO A 52 15.05 1.87 -12.58
CA PRO A 52 15.92 1.77 -13.75
C PRO A 52 15.60 2.87 -14.76
N ASN A 53 16.64 3.41 -15.42
CA ASN A 53 16.51 4.56 -16.34
C ASN A 53 15.48 4.30 -17.46
N GLN A 54 15.40 3.05 -17.92
CA GLN A 54 14.49 2.59 -18.96
C GLN A 54 13.02 2.71 -18.56
N TYR A 55 12.71 2.74 -17.26
CA TYR A 55 11.33 2.75 -16.72
C TYR A 55 10.91 4.12 -16.17
N LEU A 56 11.74 5.16 -16.31
CA LEU A 56 11.42 6.50 -15.80
C LEU A 56 10.15 7.09 -16.43
N SER A 57 9.88 6.80 -17.71
CA SER A 57 8.63 7.20 -18.37
C SER A 57 7.41 6.55 -17.68
N GLY A 58 7.50 5.26 -17.38
CA GLY A 58 6.49 4.49 -16.66
C GLY A 58 6.34 4.88 -15.19
N LYS A 59 7.36 5.45 -14.56
CA LYS A 59 7.30 5.93 -13.17
C LYS A 59 6.12 6.88 -12.97
N SER A 60 6.05 7.95 -13.75
CA SER A 60 4.98 8.95 -13.60
C SER A 60 3.56 8.37 -13.78
N GLN A 61 3.42 7.38 -14.66
CA GLN A 61 2.16 6.67 -14.85
C GLN A 61 1.81 5.82 -13.63
N ALA A 62 2.75 5.03 -13.12
CA ALA A 62 2.53 4.16 -11.96
C ALA A 62 2.08 4.93 -10.71
N TYR A 63 2.68 6.09 -10.42
CA TYR A 63 2.24 6.93 -9.29
C TYR A 63 0.82 7.48 -9.50
N ARG A 64 0.49 7.95 -10.72
CA ARG A 64 -0.86 8.45 -11.01
C ARG A 64 -1.92 7.36 -10.93
N GLU A 65 -1.62 6.16 -11.40
CA GLU A 65 -2.52 5.02 -11.29
C GLU A 65 -2.72 4.57 -9.84
N ALA A 66 -1.64 4.59 -9.05
CA ALA A 66 -1.71 4.32 -7.62
C ALA A 66 -2.54 5.38 -6.86
N GLU A 67 -2.40 6.67 -7.19
CA GLU A 67 -3.25 7.73 -6.63
C GLU A 67 -4.72 7.49 -6.96
N LYS A 68 -5.03 7.21 -8.24
CA LYS A 68 -6.40 6.94 -8.68
C LYS A 68 -7.02 5.74 -7.98
N SER A 69 -6.27 4.63 -7.85
CA SER A 69 -6.78 3.43 -7.18
C SER A 69 -7.02 3.69 -5.70
N HIS A 70 -6.14 4.46 -5.04
CA HIS A 70 -6.31 4.86 -3.65
C HIS A 70 -7.54 5.76 -3.45
N MET A 71 -7.74 6.76 -4.32
CA MET A 71 -8.92 7.63 -4.27
C MET A 71 -10.21 6.84 -4.47
N LYS A 72 -10.25 5.97 -5.47
CA LYS A 72 -11.40 5.09 -5.72
C LYS A 72 -11.73 4.25 -4.49
N TRP A 73 -10.72 3.68 -3.84
CA TRP A 73 -10.91 2.89 -2.61
C TRP A 73 -11.47 3.75 -1.46
N LEU A 74 -11.02 5.00 -1.31
CA LEU A 74 -11.55 5.91 -0.29
C LEU A 74 -13.01 6.28 -0.55
N GLU A 75 -13.37 6.55 -1.81
CA GLU A 75 -14.74 6.83 -2.24
C GLU A 75 -15.67 5.65 -1.95
N GLU A 76 -15.26 4.45 -2.35
CA GLU A 76 -16.00 3.21 -2.06
C GLU A 76 -16.21 3.03 -0.55
N ARG A 77 -15.16 3.25 0.25
CA ARG A 77 -15.28 3.19 1.71
C ARG A 77 -16.18 4.26 2.29
N GLN A 78 -16.22 5.45 1.69
CA GLN A 78 -17.11 6.53 2.11
C GLN A 78 -18.57 6.21 1.83
N GLN A 79 -18.86 5.62 0.66
CA GLN A 79 -20.21 5.19 0.30
C GLN A 79 -20.72 4.07 1.20
N LEU A 80 -19.83 3.17 1.64
CA LEU A 80 -20.16 2.06 2.53
C LEU A 80 -20.22 2.45 4.02
N LYS A 81 -20.01 3.72 4.39
CA LYS A 81 -20.11 4.14 5.79
C LYS A 81 -21.55 3.95 6.27
N PRO A 82 -21.81 3.13 7.31
CA PRO A 82 -23.15 2.99 7.85
C PRO A 82 -23.61 4.33 8.44
N ALA A 83 -24.92 4.57 8.42
CA ALA A 83 -25.49 5.74 9.08
C ALA A 83 -25.12 5.70 10.57
N SER A 84 -24.31 6.67 11.01
CA SER A 84 -23.96 6.78 12.42
C SER A 84 -25.23 7.04 13.24
N HIS A 85 -25.41 6.31 14.34
CA HIS A 85 -26.48 6.56 15.28
C HIS A 85 -26.24 7.93 15.93
N GLN A 86 -27.12 8.91 15.70
CA GLN A 86 -27.11 10.16 16.45
C GLN A 86 -27.73 9.87 17.82
N VAL A 87 -26.92 9.97 18.88
CA VAL A 87 -27.46 9.98 20.25
C VAL A 87 -28.23 11.28 20.39
N ILE A 88 -29.56 11.21 20.41
CA ILE A 88 -30.40 12.36 20.76
C ILE A 88 -30.07 12.69 22.21
N SER A 89 -29.32 13.77 22.43
CA SER A 89 -29.12 14.31 23.78
C SER A 89 -30.45 14.95 24.20
N GLU A 90 -31.23 14.21 24.98
CA GLU A 90 -32.36 14.78 25.71
C GLU A 90 -31.85 15.68 26.83
N GLN A 91 -32.31 16.94 26.78
CA GLN A 91 -32.35 17.99 27.81
C GLN A 91 -31.12 18.90 27.98
#